data_AF-I6ZNS3-F1
#
_entry.id   AF-I6ZNS3-F1
#
_cell.length_a   1.000
_cell.length_b   1.000
_cell.length_c   1.000
_cell.angle_alpha   90.00
_cell.angle_beta   90.00
_cell.angle_gamma   90.00
#
_symmetry.space_group_name_H-M   'P 1'
#
loop_
_entity.id
_entity.type
_entity.pdbx_description
1 polymer ?
#
loop_
_entity_poly.entity_id
_entity_poly.type
_entity_poly.pdbx_seq_one_letter_code
_entity_poly.pdbx_strand_id
1 'polypeptide(L)'
;METGKTEILTYNDSTFSFEGALNFIVDYDKSYRLTIEADIDGKRLKASSTTTTPAKGFEVIREESILDSMKYRQTGADGKVNNFKVVFKPSPGTGFYVFSIVALDASYSSFIYENPYIEIDSSDLDESFDNFRNQLKWLQFVNSSAEKIEYNIEWLDTWFYGRYRLIIYAGDENFRRFLLTHGSVQDPDGNFHEPLMNFEGEAIGVFGSYQADTLYFKVLK
;
A
#
# COMPACT_ATOMS: atom_id res chain seq x y z
N MET A 1 7.25 19.41 21.96
CA MET A 1 7.75 18.31 21.12
C MET A 1 8.85 17.63 21.89
N GLU A 2 8.68 16.35 22.23
CA GLU A 2 9.79 15.55 22.75
C GLU A 2 10.74 15.25 21.59
N THR A 3 12.00 15.63 21.73
CA THR A 3 13.07 15.33 20.76
C THR A 3 14.04 14.34 21.39
N GLY A 4 14.67 13.49 20.58
CA GLY A 4 15.81 12.67 21.03
C GLY A 4 15.46 11.40 21.80
N LYS A 5 14.26 10.82 21.62
CA LYS A 5 14.00 9.46 22.11
C LYS A 5 14.98 8.49 21.42
N THR A 6 15.72 7.75 22.23
CA THR A 6 16.68 6.75 21.79
C THR A 6 16.22 5.41 22.32
N GLU A 7 16.26 4.40 21.48
CA GLU A 7 15.99 3.02 21.86
C GLU A 7 17.06 2.10 21.33
N ILE A 8 17.45 1.14 22.17
CA ILE A 8 18.37 0.07 21.78
C ILE A 8 17.51 -1.08 21.29
N LEU A 9 17.68 -1.43 20.01
CA LEU A 9 17.01 -2.58 19.42
C LEU A 9 17.75 -3.87 19.82
N THR A 10 16.99 -4.93 20.07
CA THR A 10 17.52 -6.26 20.39
C THR A 10 17.43 -7.15 19.15
N TYR A 11 18.50 -7.87 18.85
CA TYR A 11 18.48 -8.84 17.76
C TYR A 11 17.62 -10.05 18.12
N ASN A 12 16.77 -10.46 17.18
CA ASN A 12 15.93 -11.64 17.28
C ASN A 12 16.38 -12.68 16.26
N ASP A 13 17.01 -13.76 16.74
CA ASP A 13 17.52 -14.86 15.91
C ASP A 13 16.42 -15.58 15.11
N SER A 14 15.17 -15.56 15.59
CA SER A 14 14.07 -16.27 14.94
C SER A 14 13.53 -15.54 13.71
N THR A 15 13.59 -14.21 13.73
CA THR A 15 13.08 -13.33 12.67
C THR A 15 14.22 -12.68 11.88
N PHE A 16 15.47 -12.92 12.27
CA PHE A 16 16.68 -12.28 11.73
C PHE A 16 16.55 -10.75 11.68
N SER A 17 15.91 -10.14 12.68
CA SER A 17 15.60 -8.71 12.71
C SER A 17 16.01 -8.07 14.04
N PHE A 18 16.12 -6.73 14.04
CA PHE A 18 16.29 -5.94 15.26
C PHE A 18 14.94 -5.38 15.70
N GLU A 19 14.54 -5.66 16.92
CA GLU A 19 13.22 -5.34 17.46
C GLU A 19 13.34 -4.42 18.69
N GLY A 20 12.39 -3.51 18.83
CA GLY A 20 12.29 -2.57 19.95
C GLY A 20 10.84 -2.20 20.22
N ALA A 21 10.54 -1.78 21.45
CA ALA A 21 9.26 -1.28 21.87
C ALA A 21 9.24 0.26 21.82
N LEU A 22 9.34 0.82 20.61
CA LEU A 22 9.30 2.27 20.42
C LEU A 22 7.86 2.74 20.64
N ASN A 23 7.50 3.03 21.89
CA ASN A 23 6.24 3.64 22.25
C ASN A 23 6.27 5.12 21.86
N PHE A 24 5.99 5.35 20.58
CA PHE A 24 6.00 6.65 19.95
C PHE A 24 4.61 6.99 19.40
N ILE A 25 4.07 8.13 19.80
CA ILE A 25 2.82 8.63 19.26
C ILE A 25 3.15 9.50 18.04
N VAL A 26 2.62 9.10 16.90
CA VAL A 26 2.75 9.81 15.62
C VAL A 26 1.54 10.73 15.46
N ASP A 27 1.79 12.03 15.39
CA ASP A 27 0.80 13.06 15.13
C ASP A 27 0.73 13.37 13.63
N TYR A 28 -0.40 13.96 13.22
CA TYR A 28 -0.63 14.44 11.85
C TYR A 28 0.12 15.74 11.57
N ASP A 29 0.53 15.93 10.31
CA ASP A 29 1.22 17.13 9.83
C ASP A 29 2.46 17.47 10.69
N LYS A 30 3.28 16.44 10.95
CA LYS A 30 4.53 16.54 11.70
C LYS A 30 5.65 15.84 10.98
N SER A 31 6.83 16.44 11.09
CA SER A 31 8.07 15.85 10.60
C SER A 31 8.77 15.06 11.69
N TYR A 32 9.19 13.85 11.35
CA TYR A 32 9.91 12.94 12.20
C TYR A 32 11.21 12.56 11.53
N ARG A 33 12.29 12.49 12.32
CA ARG A 33 13.58 11.99 11.86
C ARG A 33 13.90 10.69 12.59
N LEU A 34 14.07 9.62 11.84
CA LEU A 34 14.64 8.37 12.33
C LEU A 34 16.15 8.42 12.10
N THR A 35 16.93 8.02 13.09
CA THR A 35 18.38 7.82 12.96
C THR A 35 18.72 6.44 13.50
N ILE A 36 19.41 5.64 12.69
CA ILE A 36 19.89 4.31 13.05
C ILE A 36 21.41 4.36 13.06
N GLU A 37 22.00 3.82 14.12
CA GLU A 37 23.44 3.69 14.28
C GLU A 37 23.76 2.24 14.67
N ALA A 38 24.79 1.67 14.05
CA ALA A 38 25.22 0.31 14.31
C ALA A 38 26.75 0.20 14.23
N ASP A 39 27.35 -0.62 15.08
CA ASP A 39 28.76 -1.00 14.98
C ASP A 39 28.85 -2.37 14.31
N ILE A 40 29.38 -2.42 13.08
CA ILE A 40 29.54 -3.64 12.28
C ILE A 40 31.01 -3.77 11.89
N ASP A 41 31.64 -4.91 12.21
CA ASP A 41 33.05 -5.19 11.90
C ASP A 41 34.03 -4.08 12.32
N GLY A 42 33.77 -3.45 13.48
CA GLY A 42 34.58 -2.35 14.01
C GLY A 42 34.38 -1.01 13.29
N LYS A 43 33.40 -0.90 12.39
CA LYS A 43 32.98 0.35 11.76
C LYS A 43 31.64 0.80 12.34
N ARG A 44 31.57 2.08 12.72
CA ARG A 44 30.31 2.72 13.12
C ARG A 44 29.59 3.21 11.87
N LEU A 45 28.48 2.57 11.54
CA LEU A 45 27.58 2.96 10.46
C LEU A 45 26.47 3.84 11.01
N LYS A 46 26.01 4.78 10.19
CA LYS A 46 24.91 5.67 10.54
C LYS A 46 24.06 5.97 9.33
N ALA A 47 22.74 5.94 9.52
CA ALA A 47 21.80 6.45 8.56
C ALA A 47 20.69 7.25 9.22
N SER A 48 20.11 8.18 8.48
CA SER A 48 18.93 8.92 8.94
C SER A 48 17.98 9.26 7.81
N SER A 49 16.70 9.30 8.11
CA SER A 49 15.66 9.72 7.17
C SER A 49 14.66 10.60 7.89
N THR A 50 14.18 11.62 7.19
CA THR A 50 13.09 12.47 7.69
C THR A 50 11.85 12.19 6.87
N THR A 51 10.72 11.99 7.53
CA THR A 51 9.42 11.94 6.88
C THR A 51 8.47 12.96 7.49
N THR A 52 7.48 13.39 6.72
CA THR A 52 6.41 14.27 7.18
C THR A 52 5.08 13.57 7.02
N THR A 53 4.34 13.42 8.13
CA THR A 53 3.06 12.72 8.13
C THR A 53 2.00 13.48 7.34
N PRO A 54 1.10 12.78 6.63
CA PRO A 54 -0.02 13.44 5.97
C PRO A 54 -0.87 14.23 6.98
N ALA A 55 -1.42 15.36 6.55
CA ALA A 55 -2.30 16.19 7.39
C ALA A 55 -3.62 15.48 7.69
N LYS A 56 -4.17 15.67 8.89
CA LYS A 56 -5.43 15.01 9.27
C LYS A 56 -6.55 15.39 8.31
N GLY A 57 -7.34 14.41 7.86
CA GLY A 57 -8.52 14.67 7.04
C GLY A 57 -8.91 13.57 6.07
N PHE A 58 -8.04 12.57 5.88
CA PHE A 58 -8.38 11.41 5.07
C PHE A 58 -9.48 10.58 5.76
N GLU A 59 -10.55 10.30 5.01
CA GLU A 59 -11.71 9.54 5.50
C GLU A 59 -12.47 8.95 4.31
N VAL A 60 -12.84 7.66 4.39
CA VAL A 60 -13.76 7.09 3.42
C VAL A 60 -15.20 7.48 3.75
N ILE A 61 -15.91 7.98 2.74
CA ILE A 61 -17.34 8.29 2.78
C ILE A 61 -18.12 7.00 2.46
N ARG A 62 -18.47 6.25 3.50
CA ARG A 62 -19.04 4.89 3.39
C ARG A 62 -20.42 4.90 2.74
N GLU A 63 -21.23 5.91 3.03
CA GLU A 63 -22.58 6.13 2.53
C GLU A 63 -22.64 6.43 1.03
N GLU A 64 -21.56 6.98 0.45
CA GLU A 64 -21.44 7.23 -0.99
C GLU A 64 -20.70 6.12 -1.74
N SER A 65 -20.04 5.23 -0.98
CA SER A 65 -19.30 4.08 -1.52
C SER A 65 -20.26 2.91 -1.79
N ILE A 66 -20.05 2.22 -2.91
CA ILE A 66 -20.82 1.04 -3.33
C ILE A 66 -19.90 -0.18 -3.15
N LEU A 67 -19.98 -0.80 -1.97
CA LEU A 67 -19.05 -1.85 -1.52
C LEU A 67 -19.75 -3.07 -0.92
N ASP A 68 -21.03 -3.29 -1.23
CA ASP A 68 -21.72 -4.50 -0.81
C ASP A 68 -21.31 -5.70 -1.69
N SER A 69 -22.17 -6.68 -1.84
CA SER A 69 -21.95 -7.87 -2.64
C SER A 69 -22.33 -7.60 -4.09
N MET A 70 -21.44 -7.93 -5.03
CA MET A 70 -21.69 -7.84 -6.47
C MET A 70 -21.32 -9.15 -7.14
N LYS A 71 -22.10 -9.58 -8.14
CA LYS A 71 -21.69 -10.71 -8.98
C LYS A 71 -20.51 -10.33 -9.84
N TYR A 72 -19.60 -11.27 -10.04
CA TYR A 72 -18.46 -11.08 -10.92
C TYR A 72 -18.94 -10.68 -12.31
N ARG A 73 -18.39 -9.56 -12.81
CA ARG A 73 -18.76 -8.96 -14.10
C ARG A 73 -20.26 -8.70 -14.27
N GLN A 74 -20.98 -8.42 -13.19
CA GLN A 74 -22.39 -8.02 -13.25
C GLN A 74 -22.57 -6.80 -14.15
N THR A 75 -23.45 -6.89 -15.15
CA THR A 75 -23.73 -5.76 -16.06
C THR A 75 -24.92 -4.94 -15.58
N GLY A 76 -24.83 -3.62 -15.75
CA GLY A 76 -25.94 -2.69 -15.58
C GLY A 76 -26.92 -2.72 -16.76
N ALA A 77 -27.96 -1.89 -16.66
CA ALA A 77 -28.98 -1.75 -17.71
C ALA A 77 -28.43 -1.17 -19.03
N ASP A 78 -27.27 -0.52 -18.98
CA ASP A 78 -26.55 0.02 -20.13
C ASP A 78 -25.59 -1.01 -20.80
N GLY A 79 -25.58 -2.24 -20.30
CA GLY A 79 -24.71 -3.32 -20.79
C GLY A 79 -23.25 -3.22 -20.35
N LYS A 80 -22.88 -2.24 -19.51
CA LYS A 80 -21.52 -2.11 -18.97
C LYS A 80 -21.36 -2.91 -17.69
N VAL A 81 -20.14 -3.40 -17.45
CA VAL A 81 -19.80 -4.06 -16.18
C VAL A 81 -19.83 -3.02 -15.06
N ASN A 82 -20.56 -3.33 -13.99
CA ASN A 82 -20.58 -2.55 -12.77
C ASN A 82 -19.25 -2.74 -12.02
N ASN A 83 -18.78 -1.68 -11.38
CA ASN A 83 -17.60 -1.69 -10.53
C ASN A 83 -18.00 -1.40 -9.10
N PHE A 84 -17.22 -1.89 -8.14
CA PHE A 84 -17.31 -1.35 -6.79
C PHE A 84 -16.80 0.08 -6.80
N LYS A 85 -17.47 0.97 -6.08
CA LYS A 85 -17.12 2.39 -6.02
C LYS A 85 -16.70 2.76 -4.62
N VAL A 86 -15.58 3.44 -4.52
CA VAL A 86 -15.06 3.98 -3.27
C VAL A 86 -15.04 5.50 -3.38
N VAL A 87 -15.60 6.17 -2.39
CA VAL A 87 -15.60 7.63 -2.30
C VAL A 87 -14.91 8.03 -1.01
N PHE A 88 -13.96 8.96 -1.07
CA PHE A 88 -13.21 9.41 0.10
C PHE A 88 -12.87 10.89 0.05
N LYS A 89 -12.71 11.49 1.23
CA LYS A 89 -12.16 12.84 1.40
C LYS A 89 -10.64 12.76 1.33
N PRO A 90 -9.98 13.53 0.46
CA PRO A 90 -8.53 13.52 0.42
C PRO A 90 -7.94 14.19 1.68
N SER A 91 -6.82 13.66 2.16
CA SER A 91 -5.97 14.33 3.15
C SER A 91 -5.38 15.62 2.54
N PRO A 92 -5.43 16.76 3.24
CA PRO A 92 -4.85 18.01 2.74
C PRO A 92 -3.38 17.86 2.35
N GLY A 93 -2.99 18.42 1.19
CA GLY A 93 -1.64 18.33 0.66
C GLY A 93 -1.19 16.93 0.20
N THR A 94 -2.06 15.92 0.28
CA THR A 94 -1.73 14.54 -0.11
C THR A 94 -2.23 14.23 -1.52
N GLY A 95 -1.29 14.09 -2.45
CA GLY A 95 -1.56 13.79 -3.86
C GLY A 95 -1.43 12.32 -4.26
N PHE A 96 -1.18 11.42 -3.29
CA PHE A 96 -0.86 10.02 -3.55
C PHE A 96 -1.63 9.08 -2.63
N TYR A 97 -2.28 8.08 -3.24
CA TYR A 97 -3.07 7.08 -2.53
C TYR A 97 -2.74 5.68 -3.04
N VAL A 98 -2.66 4.72 -2.12
CA VAL A 98 -2.45 3.31 -2.44
C VAL A 98 -3.67 2.51 -2.00
N PHE A 99 -4.08 1.55 -2.81
CA PHE A 99 -5.20 0.66 -2.59
C PHE A 99 -4.63 -0.76 -2.50
N SER A 100 -4.69 -1.34 -1.31
CA SER A 100 -4.41 -2.77 -1.09
C SER A 100 -5.72 -3.52 -1.09
N ILE A 101 -5.90 -4.38 -2.09
CA ILE A 101 -7.11 -5.20 -2.27
C ILE A 101 -6.72 -6.64 -1.97
N VAL A 102 -7.23 -7.18 -0.86
CA VAL A 102 -6.82 -8.48 -0.34
C VAL A 102 -8.01 -9.44 -0.34
N ALA A 103 -7.88 -10.55 -1.07
CA ALA A 103 -8.84 -11.65 -1.01
C ALA A 103 -8.68 -12.41 0.32
N LEU A 104 -9.71 -12.37 1.16
CA LEU A 104 -9.69 -12.97 2.51
C LEU A 104 -9.98 -14.47 2.47
N ASP A 105 -10.79 -14.90 1.51
CA ASP A 105 -11.21 -16.30 1.32
C ASP A 105 -10.52 -16.94 0.09
N ALA A 106 -9.29 -16.49 -0.21
CA ALA A 106 -8.53 -16.95 -1.36
C ALA A 106 -8.21 -18.45 -1.25
N SER A 107 -8.56 -19.20 -2.29
CA SER A 107 -8.27 -20.62 -2.43
C SER A 107 -8.33 -21.00 -3.91
N TYR A 108 -7.74 -22.13 -4.28
CA TYR A 108 -7.90 -22.70 -5.62
C TYR A 108 -9.36 -22.86 -6.05
N SER A 109 -10.24 -23.19 -5.11
CA SER A 109 -11.66 -23.41 -5.38
C SER A 109 -12.46 -22.11 -5.58
N SER A 110 -11.95 -21.00 -5.06
CA SER A 110 -12.55 -19.68 -5.19
C SER A 110 -11.92 -18.84 -6.30
N PHE A 111 -10.82 -19.30 -6.92
CA PHE A 111 -10.17 -18.58 -8.02
C PHE A 111 -11.09 -18.48 -9.24
N ILE A 112 -11.02 -17.32 -9.91
CA ILE A 112 -11.83 -16.99 -11.08
C ILE A 112 -11.06 -17.40 -12.35
N TYR A 113 -11.15 -18.67 -12.73
CA TYR A 113 -10.55 -19.20 -13.96
C TYR A 113 -11.22 -18.68 -15.24
N GLU A 114 -12.48 -18.22 -15.14
CA GLU A 114 -13.27 -17.67 -16.27
C GLU A 114 -12.93 -16.21 -16.59
N ASN A 115 -11.68 -15.79 -16.39
CA ASN A 115 -11.20 -14.46 -16.77
C ASN A 115 -11.10 -14.38 -18.31
N PRO A 116 -11.78 -13.40 -18.97
CA PRO A 116 -11.85 -13.35 -20.42
C PRO A 116 -10.57 -12.83 -21.11
N TYR A 117 -9.58 -12.31 -20.38
CA TYR A 117 -8.37 -11.72 -20.96
C TYR A 117 -7.12 -12.56 -20.78
N ILE A 118 -7.04 -13.31 -19.70
CA ILE A 118 -5.87 -14.11 -19.36
C ILE A 118 -6.35 -15.48 -18.92
N GLU A 119 -5.91 -16.50 -19.64
CA GLU A 119 -6.05 -17.89 -19.22
C GLU A 119 -4.94 -18.17 -18.21
N ILE A 120 -5.34 -18.48 -16.97
CA ILE A 120 -4.44 -18.84 -15.87
C ILE A 120 -4.78 -20.27 -15.51
N ASP A 121 -3.80 -21.16 -15.54
CA ASP A 121 -4.00 -22.53 -15.09
C ASP A 121 -3.64 -22.72 -13.61
N SER A 122 -3.78 -23.96 -13.11
CA SER A 122 -3.48 -24.26 -11.72
C SER A 122 -2.00 -24.10 -11.36
N SER A 123 -1.09 -24.38 -12.30
CA SER A 123 0.35 -24.21 -12.10
C SER A 123 0.73 -22.73 -12.01
N ASP A 124 0.16 -21.89 -12.87
CA ASP A 124 0.34 -20.44 -12.80
C ASP A 124 -0.15 -19.88 -11.46
N LEU A 125 -1.29 -20.39 -10.98
CA LEU A 125 -1.83 -20.02 -9.67
C LEU A 125 -0.94 -20.51 -8.52
N ASP A 126 -0.32 -21.68 -8.61
CA ASP A 126 0.63 -22.17 -7.59
C ASP A 126 1.84 -21.24 -7.45
N GLU A 127 2.42 -20.82 -8.57
CA GLU A 127 3.62 -19.97 -8.57
C GLU A 127 3.35 -18.53 -8.12
N SER A 128 2.14 -18.02 -8.39
CA SER A 128 1.77 -16.62 -8.19
C SER A 128 0.57 -16.40 -7.27
N PHE A 129 0.25 -17.38 -6.41
CA PHE A 129 -0.95 -17.32 -5.54
C PHE A 129 -1.05 -16.02 -4.75
N ASP A 130 0.04 -15.62 -4.09
CA ASP A 130 0.08 -14.41 -3.28
C ASP A 130 -0.03 -13.13 -4.11
N ASN A 131 0.46 -13.14 -5.36
CA ASN A 131 0.29 -12.03 -6.28
C ASN A 131 -1.19 -11.86 -6.62
N PHE A 132 -1.90 -12.94 -6.97
CA PHE A 132 -3.34 -12.87 -7.23
C PHE A 132 -4.14 -12.48 -5.99
N ARG A 133 -3.76 -12.98 -4.81
CA ARG A 133 -4.44 -12.73 -3.54
C ARG A 133 -4.31 -11.26 -3.10
N ASN A 134 -3.16 -10.65 -3.34
CA ASN A 134 -2.82 -9.31 -2.88
C ASN A 134 -2.63 -8.38 -4.08
N GLN A 135 -3.67 -7.62 -4.42
CA GLN A 135 -3.61 -6.66 -5.51
C GLN A 135 -3.26 -5.27 -4.98
N LEU A 136 -2.38 -4.58 -5.70
CA LEU A 136 -1.94 -3.22 -5.41
C LEU A 136 -2.39 -2.31 -6.56
N LYS A 137 -3.07 -1.22 -6.22
CA LYS A 137 -3.35 -0.11 -7.14
C LYS A 137 -2.95 1.19 -6.48
N TRP A 138 -2.76 2.24 -7.26
CA TRP A 138 -2.46 3.56 -6.72
C TRP A 138 -3.02 4.68 -7.59
N LEU A 139 -3.24 5.83 -6.96
CA LEU A 139 -3.60 7.09 -7.58
C LEU A 139 -2.48 8.10 -7.33
N GLN A 140 -2.12 8.85 -8.37
CA GLN A 140 -1.13 9.92 -8.32
C GLN A 140 -1.76 11.24 -8.75
N PHE A 141 -1.11 12.35 -8.40
CA PHE A 141 -1.53 13.70 -8.78
C PHE A 141 -2.97 14.02 -8.36
N VAL A 142 -3.42 13.44 -7.26
CA VAL A 142 -4.75 13.69 -6.71
C VAL A 142 -4.85 15.15 -6.27
N ASN A 143 -5.92 15.83 -6.68
CA ASN A 143 -6.22 17.17 -6.20
C ASN A 143 -6.66 17.10 -4.73
N SER A 144 -5.74 17.35 -3.81
CA SER A 144 -6.02 17.32 -2.37
C SER A 144 -7.01 18.38 -1.89
N SER A 145 -7.36 19.35 -2.74
CA SER A 145 -8.36 20.39 -2.45
C SER A 145 -9.77 20.02 -2.94
N ALA A 146 -9.93 18.86 -3.59
CA ALA A 146 -11.24 18.36 -3.95
C ALA A 146 -12.04 17.97 -2.70
N GLU A 147 -13.36 18.18 -2.73
CA GLU A 147 -14.24 17.78 -1.63
C GLU A 147 -14.25 16.25 -1.46
N LYS A 148 -14.25 15.52 -2.58
CA LYS A 148 -14.23 14.07 -2.62
C LYS A 148 -13.49 13.55 -3.84
N ILE A 149 -12.94 12.36 -3.71
CA ILE A 149 -12.33 11.59 -4.77
C ILE A 149 -13.12 10.29 -4.93
N GLU A 150 -13.39 9.90 -6.17
CA GLU A 150 -14.03 8.64 -6.50
C GLU A 150 -13.03 7.70 -7.17
N TYR A 151 -13.02 6.45 -6.75
CA TYR A 151 -12.20 5.39 -7.33
C TYR A 151 -13.06 4.14 -7.56
N ASN A 152 -12.89 3.51 -8.72
CA ASN A 152 -13.57 2.26 -9.05
C ASN A 152 -12.60 1.10 -8.85
N ILE A 153 -13.03 0.08 -8.12
CA ILE A 153 -12.37 -1.22 -8.11
C ILE A 153 -12.96 -2.01 -9.27
N GLU A 154 -12.14 -2.27 -10.26
CA GLU A 154 -12.55 -2.99 -11.45
C GLU A 154 -12.57 -4.49 -11.16
N TRP A 155 -13.36 -5.23 -11.93
CA TRP A 155 -13.39 -6.69 -11.83
C TRP A 155 -12.03 -7.33 -12.15
N LEU A 156 -11.16 -6.65 -12.90
CA LEU A 156 -9.77 -7.04 -13.16
C LEU A 156 -8.87 -6.96 -11.91
N ASP A 157 -9.33 -6.25 -10.88
CA ASP A 157 -8.63 -6.13 -9.61
C ASP A 157 -9.05 -7.24 -8.62
N THR A 158 -9.93 -8.15 -9.05
CA THR A 158 -10.48 -9.24 -8.23
C THR A 158 -10.30 -10.59 -8.92
N TRP A 159 -9.50 -11.47 -8.30
CA TRP A 159 -9.15 -12.80 -8.85
C TRP A 159 -9.83 -13.99 -8.16
N PHE A 160 -10.62 -13.75 -7.11
CA PHE A 160 -11.28 -14.77 -6.31
C PHE A 160 -12.73 -14.38 -6.04
N TYR A 161 -13.62 -15.36 -5.97
CA TYR A 161 -14.93 -15.18 -5.35
C TYR A 161 -14.77 -15.18 -3.82
N GLY A 162 -15.57 -14.37 -3.13
CA GLY A 162 -15.56 -14.29 -1.67
C GLY A 162 -15.36 -12.87 -1.16
N ARG A 163 -14.92 -12.77 0.10
CA ARG A 163 -14.76 -11.48 0.78
C ARG A 163 -13.41 -10.86 0.47
N TYR A 164 -13.43 -9.54 0.31
CA TYR A 164 -12.25 -8.72 0.13
C TYR A 164 -12.13 -7.70 1.26
N ARG A 165 -10.89 -7.41 1.63
CA ARG A 165 -10.53 -6.24 2.42
C ARG A 165 -9.85 -5.24 1.50
N LEU A 166 -10.37 -4.03 1.46
CA LEU A 166 -9.72 -2.89 0.84
C LEU A 166 -9.09 -2.03 1.93
N ILE A 167 -7.81 -1.73 1.80
CA ILE A 167 -7.14 -0.73 2.64
C ILE A 167 -6.67 0.38 1.73
N ILE A 168 -7.04 1.61 2.05
CA ILE A 168 -6.63 2.79 1.32
C ILE A 168 -5.63 3.55 2.19
N TYR A 169 -4.47 3.84 1.63
CA TYR A 169 -3.40 4.55 2.29
C TYR A 169 -3.23 5.92 1.65
N ALA A 170 -3.47 6.99 2.40
CA ALA A 170 -3.02 8.34 2.04
C ALA A 170 -1.54 8.43 2.40
N GLY A 171 -0.67 8.31 1.39
CA GLY A 171 0.77 8.19 1.59
C GLY A 171 1.51 9.52 1.56
N ASP A 172 2.57 9.64 2.36
CA ASP A 172 3.52 10.75 2.22
C ASP A 172 4.43 10.59 0.99
N GLU A 173 5.30 11.60 0.81
CA GLU A 173 6.22 11.64 -0.32
C GLU A 173 7.27 10.51 -0.27
N ASN A 174 7.73 10.11 0.92
CA ASN A 174 8.69 9.02 1.06
C ASN A 174 8.05 7.69 0.64
N PHE A 175 6.82 7.44 1.07
CA PHE A 175 6.06 6.26 0.70
C PHE A 175 5.76 6.23 -0.80
N ARG A 176 5.38 7.38 -1.38
CA ARG A 176 5.18 7.52 -2.83
C ARG A 176 6.44 7.17 -3.62
N ARG A 177 7.58 7.78 -3.28
CA ARG A 177 8.85 7.55 -3.99
C ARG A 177 9.28 6.10 -3.94
N PHE A 178 9.20 5.49 -2.76
CA PHE A 178 9.50 4.08 -2.61
C PHE A 178 8.62 3.22 -3.51
N LEU A 179 7.29 3.37 -3.43
CA LEU A 179 6.38 2.53 -4.22
C LEU A 179 6.66 2.66 -5.72
N LEU A 180 6.98 3.85 -6.21
CA LEU A 180 7.22 4.09 -7.64
C LEU A 180 8.59 3.63 -8.14
N THR A 181 9.59 3.56 -7.27
CA THR A 181 10.99 3.34 -7.71
C THR A 181 11.59 2.01 -7.27
N HIS A 182 11.01 1.33 -6.27
CA HIS A 182 11.60 0.09 -5.74
C HIS A 182 11.73 -1.03 -6.77
N GLY A 183 10.81 -1.13 -7.73
CA GLY A 183 10.82 -2.14 -8.79
C GLY A 183 11.54 -1.71 -10.07
N SER A 184 11.97 -0.44 -10.16
CA SER A 184 12.52 0.16 -11.38
C SER A 184 14.01 0.50 -11.21
N VAL A 185 14.75 -0.33 -10.49
CA VAL A 185 16.17 -0.14 -10.14
C VAL A 185 17.15 -0.49 -11.27
N GLN A 186 16.63 -0.80 -12.44
CA GLN A 186 17.41 -1.16 -13.61
C GLN A 186 16.85 -0.45 -14.83
N ASP A 187 17.70 0.32 -15.50
CA ASP A 187 17.38 0.98 -16.74
C ASP A 187 17.36 -0.03 -17.91
N PRO A 188 16.68 0.29 -19.03
CA PRO A 188 16.65 -0.59 -20.21
C PRO A 188 18.02 -0.91 -20.82
N ASP A 189 19.04 -0.09 -20.54
CA ASP A 189 20.43 -0.31 -20.95
C ASP A 189 21.23 -1.19 -19.97
N GLY A 190 20.58 -1.67 -18.90
CA GLY A 190 21.14 -2.56 -17.89
C GLY A 190 21.84 -1.85 -16.74
N ASN A 191 21.87 -0.51 -16.72
CA ASN A 191 22.43 0.24 -15.60
C ASN A 191 21.55 0.11 -14.35
N PHE A 192 22.17 -0.24 -13.23
CA PHE A 192 21.48 -0.31 -11.95
C PHE A 192 21.54 1.03 -11.25
N HIS A 193 20.41 1.43 -10.64
CA HIS A 193 20.32 2.58 -9.77
C HIS A 193 19.51 2.22 -8.54
N GLU A 194 19.81 2.89 -7.42
CA GLU A 194 19.06 2.67 -6.19
C GLU A 194 17.65 3.27 -6.34
N PRO A 195 16.62 2.68 -5.70
CA PRO A 195 15.32 3.34 -5.59
C PRO A 195 15.49 4.74 -5.01
N LEU A 196 14.64 5.68 -5.41
CA LEU A 196 14.68 7.02 -4.83
C LEU A 196 14.21 6.94 -3.38
N MET A 197 15.17 6.90 -2.47
CA MET A 197 14.93 6.86 -1.03
C MET A 197 15.47 8.15 -0.39
N ASN A 198 14.67 8.76 0.49
CA ASN A 198 15.05 10.00 1.17
C ASN A 198 15.78 9.70 2.49
N PHE A 199 16.94 9.07 2.41
CA PHE A 199 17.83 8.86 3.55
C PHE A 199 19.25 9.38 3.28
N GLU A 200 19.96 9.68 4.35
CA GLU A 200 21.38 10.03 4.35
C GLU A 200 22.15 8.94 5.09
N GLY A 201 23.34 8.59 4.59
CA GLY A 201 24.24 7.63 5.24
C GLY A 201 24.14 6.21 4.69
N GLU A 202 24.57 5.24 5.51
CA GLU A 202 24.82 3.85 5.11
C GLU A 202 23.67 2.96 5.61
N ALA A 203 22.55 2.93 4.89
CA ALA A 203 21.45 2.00 5.16
C ALA A 203 20.65 1.65 3.90
N ILE A 204 19.90 0.56 4.00
CA ILE A 204 18.98 0.06 2.98
C ILE A 204 17.60 0.00 3.64
N GLY A 205 16.73 0.97 3.32
CA GLY A 205 15.39 0.99 3.90
C GLY A 205 14.61 2.27 3.66
N VAL A 206 13.32 2.21 3.96
CA VAL A 206 12.37 3.29 3.72
C VAL A 206 11.76 3.70 5.06
N PHE A 207 11.81 4.99 5.34
CA PHE A 207 11.05 5.58 6.43
C PHE A 207 9.97 6.49 5.83
N GLY A 208 8.74 6.01 5.85
CA GLY A 208 7.57 6.73 5.34
C GLY A 208 6.40 6.55 6.30
N SER A 209 5.32 7.27 6.00
CA SER A 209 4.12 7.32 6.82
C SER A 209 2.88 7.44 5.95
N TYR A 210 1.75 7.05 6.53
CA TYR A 210 0.47 7.08 5.87
C TYR A 210 -0.66 7.25 6.88
N GLN A 211 -1.82 7.69 6.38
CA GLN A 211 -3.10 7.48 7.05
C GLN A 211 -3.83 6.35 6.33
N ALA A 212 -4.52 5.47 7.07
CA ALA A 212 -5.21 4.33 6.49
C ALA A 212 -6.67 4.26 6.93
N ASP A 213 -7.54 3.85 6.02
CA ASP A 213 -8.93 3.47 6.29
C ASP A 213 -9.23 2.16 5.56
N THR A 214 -10.08 1.34 6.16
CA THR A 214 -10.35 -0.03 5.73
C THR A 214 -11.82 -0.24 5.46
N LEU A 215 -12.09 -0.94 4.36
CA LEU A 215 -13.41 -1.32 3.88
C LEU A 215 -13.44 -2.79 3.52
N TYR A 216 -14.64 -3.31 3.32
CA TYR A 216 -14.87 -4.68 2.92
C TYR A 216 -15.92 -4.72 1.82
N PHE A 217 -15.76 -5.66 0.88
CA PHE A 217 -16.75 -5.95 -0.16
C PHE A 217 -16.75 -7.44 -0.49
N LYS A 218 -17.71 -7.90 -1.29
CA LYS A 218 -17.83 -9.32 -1.64
C LYS A 218 -18.07 -9.52 -3.13
N VAL A 219 -17.24 -10.38 -3.73
CA VAL A 219 -17.41 -10.85 -5.11
C VAL A 219 -18.18 -12.16 -5.08
N LEU A 220 -19.33 -12.20 -5.74
CA LEU A 220 -20.17 -13.38 -5.87
C LEU A 220 -19.93 -14.06 -7.21
N LYS A 221 -20.13 -15.38 -7.23
CA LYS A 221 -20.20 -16.14 -8.48
C LYS A 221 -21.48 -15.80 -9.27
#